data_AF-A0A4R3THX4-F1
#
_entry.id   AF-A0A4R3THX4-F1
#
_cell.length_a   1.000
_cell.length_b   1.000
_cell.length_c   1.000
_cell.angle_alpha   90.00
_cell.angle_beta   90.00
_cell.angle_gamma   90.00
#
_symmetry.space_group_name_H-M   'P 1'
#
loop_
_entity.id
_entity.type
_entity.pdbx_description
1 polymer ?
#
loop_
_entity_poly.entity_id
_entity_poly.type
_entity_poly.pdbx_seq_one_letter_code
_entity_poly.pdbx_strand_id
1 'polypeptide(L)'
;MKAINTSRLAMIAVVAAGSLGLAACNNKADDATEQQADAVEQSSDSAADAMRDQADQMTGAASEAVDEKADAVQAAGEAKSDALEEKADRIKEQH
;
A
#
# COMPACT_ATOMS: atom_id res chain seq x y z
N MET A 1 -26.58 -48.11 -10.22
CA MET A 1 -25.80 -47.91 -11.47
C MET A 1 -25.83 -46.40 -11.74
N LYS A 2 -24.86 -45.58 -11.31
CA LYS A 2 -23.46 -45.42 -11.76
C LYS A 2 -23.35 -44.91 -13.20
N ALA A 3 -23.12 -43.60 -13.35
CA ALA A 3 -22.32 -42.98 -14.41
C ALA A 3 -21.97 -41.53 -13.96
N ILE A 4 -20.81 -41.30 -13.32
CA ILE A 4 -19.59 -40.71 -13.93
C ILE A 4 -19.81 -39.20 -14.16
N ASN A 5 -19.32 -38.22 -13.39
CA ASN A 5 -17.98 -37.92 -12.84
C ASN A 5 -16.79 -38.26 -13.75
N THR A 6 -16.59 -37.45 -14.79
CA THR A 6 -15.34 -37.31 -15.57
C THR A 6 -15.20 -35.83 -15.96
N SER A 7 -14.20 -35.13 -15.44
CA SER A 7 -12.84 -35.18 -15.99
C SER A 7 -12.85 -34.89 -17.50
N ARG A 8 -13.10 -33.62 -17.84
CA ARG A 8 -12.59 -32.99 -19.06
C ARG A 8 -11.47 -32.08 -18.57
N LEU A 9 -10.25 -32.54 -18.39
CA LEU A 9 -9.34 -32.94 -19.48
C LEU A 9 -9.40 -31.88 -20.60
N ALA A 10 -8.91 -30.70 -20.24
CA ALA A 10 -8.28 -29.78 -21.17
C ALA A 10 -7.02 -29.25 -20.47
N MET A 11 -5.98 -30.10 -20.46
CA MET A 11 -4.62 -29.59 -20.47
C MET A 11 -4.50 -28.65 -21.68
N ILE A 12 -4.34 -27.36 -21.44
CA ILE A 12 -3.73 -26.45 -22.40
C ILE A 12 -2.41 -26.02 -21.78
N ALA A 13 -1.41 -26.87 -21.98
CA ALA A 13 -0.03 -26.46 -21.92
C ALA A 13 0.24 -25.65 -23.20
N VAL A 14 0.16 -24.32 -23.10
CA VAL A 14 0.84 -23.42 -24.03
C VAL A 14 1.98 -22.80 -23.26
N VAL A 15 3.12 -23.49 -23.31
CA VAL A 15 4.42 -22.86 -23.13
C VAL A 15 4.62 -21.99 -24.37
N ALA A 16 4.15 -20.74 -24.30
CA ALA A 16 4.63 -19.69 -25.19
C ALA A 16 5.93 -19.19 -24.58
N ALA A 17 7.05 -19.58 -25.21
CA ALA A 17 8.34 -18.96 -25.00
C ALA A 17 8.24 -17.47 -25.34
N GLY A 18 8.00 -16.65 -24.32
CA GLY A 18 8.27 -15.21 -24.31
C GLY A 18 9.59 -14.95 -23.59
N SER A 19 10.70 -15.32 -24.21
CA SER A 19 12.05 -15.15 -23.66
C SER A 19 12.61 -13.72 -23.80
N LEU A 20 11.78 -12.67 -23.79
CA LEU A 20 12.22 -11.27 -23.95
C LEU A 20 11.35 -10.26 -23.15
N GLY A 21 10.96 -10.57 -21.91
CA GLY A 21 10.21 -9.60 -21.09
C GLY A 21 10.03 -9.92 -19.61
N LEU A 22 10.67 -10.97 -19.09
CA LEU A 22 10.58 -11.35 -17.67
C LEU A 22 11.25 -10.34 -16.71
N ALA A 23 11.88 -9.28 -17.23
CA ALA A 23 12.49 -8.24 -16.41
C ALA A 23 11.47 -7.30 -15.74
N ALA A 24 10.25 -7.15 -16.28
CA ALA A 24 9.28 -6.18 -15.77
C ALA A 24 8.25 -6.72 -14.75
N CYS A 25 8.22 -8.03 -14.48
CA CYS A 25 7.19 -8.63 -13.61
C CYS A 25 7.72 -9.19 -12.28
N ASN A 26 8.96 -8.88 -11.88
CA ASN A 26 9.57 -9.51 -10.70
C ASN A 26 10.08 -8.55 -9.63
N ASN A 27 9.81 -7.24 -9.73
CA ASN A 27 10.34 -6.33 -8.74
C ASN A 27 9.42 -6.23 -7.51
N LYS A 28 9.27 -7.37 -6.82
CA LYS A 28 8.60 -7.49 -5.52
C LYS A 28 9.10 -6.45 -4.49
N ALA A 29 10.29 -5.91 -4.71
CA ALA A 29 10.85 -4.86 -3.87
C ALA A 29 10.21 -3.48 -4.09
N ASP A 30 9.75 -3.12 -5.29
CA ASP A 30 8.97 -1.89 -5.49
C ASP A 30 7.55 -2.06 -4.93
N ASP A 31 6.83 -3.12 -5.31
CA ASP A 31 5.51 -3.46 -4.76
C ASP A 31 5.49 -3.45 -3.22
N ALA A 32 6.53 -4.03 -2.58
CA ALA A 32 6.62 -4.05 -1.13
C ALA A 32 6.96 -2.69 -0.52
N THR A 33 7.67 -1.83 -1.25
CA THR A 33 7.98 -0.46 -0.80
C THR A 33 6.77 0.46 -0.96
N GLU A 34 6.02 0.33 -2.05
CA GLU A 34 4.74 1.04 -2.26
C GLU A 34 3.71 0.61 -1.21
N GLN A 35 3.54 -0.69 -0.96
CA GLN A 35 2.65 -1.16 0.12
C GLN A 35 3.07 -0.66 1.51
N GLN A 36 4.36 -0.40 1.73
CA GLN A 36 4.83 0.21 2.97
C GLN A 36 4.51 1.70 3.03
N ALA A 37 4.55 2.41 1.90
CA ALA A 37 4.15 3.80 1.79
C ALA A 37 2.65 3.94 2.11
N ASP A 38 1.80 3.19 1.41
CA ASP A 38 0.35 3.13 1.64
C ASP A 38 0.01 2.82 3.10
N ALA A 39 0.70 1.84 3.70
CA ALA A 39 0.47 1.46 5.09
C ALA A 39 0.87 2.57 6.07
N VAL A 40 1.92 3.34 5.75
CA VAL A 40 2.35 4.48 6.56
C VAL A 40 1.30 5.59 6.48
N GLU A 41 0.92 6.01 5.26
CA GLU A 41 -0.11 7.04 5.03
C GLU A 41 -1.42 6.68 5.73
N GLN A 42 -1.94 5.48 5.50
CA GLN A 42 -3.18 5.03 6.12
C GLN A 42 -3.07 4.99 7.66
N SER A 43 -1.91 4.61 8.21
CA SER A 43 -1.71 4.58 9.65
C SER A 43 -1.64 5.97 10.27
N SER A 44 -1.00 6.93 9.59
CA SER A 44 -0.93 8.32 10.05
C SER A 44 -2.29 9.01 9.95
N ASP A 45 -3.02 8.79 8.86
CA ASP A 45 -4.36 9.33 8.67
C ASP A 45 -5.31 8.82 9.74
N SER A 46 -5.33 7.50 9.97
CA SER A 46 -6.18 6.92 11.00
C SER A 46 -5.83 7.42 12.41
N ALA A 47 -4.54 7.66 12.68
CA ALA A 47 -4.10 8.23 13.95
C ALA A 47 -4.49 9.71 14.09
N ALA A 48 -4.35 10.50 13.02
CA ALA A 48 -4.76 11.89 12.96
C ALA A 48 -6.28 12.03 13.12
N ASP A 49 -7.06 11.19 12.46
CA ASP A 49 -8.52 11.14 12.58
C ASP A 49 -8.96 10.80 14.00
N ALA A 50 -8.32 9.81 14.65
CA ALA A 50 -8.60 9.50 16.04
C ALA A 50 -8.26 10.66 17.00
N MET A 51 -7.24 11.46 16.68
CA MET A 51 -6.93 12.68 17.43
C MET A 51 -7.98 13.77 17.21
N ARG A 52 -8.44 13.98 15.96
CA ARG A 52 -9.50 14.93 15.62
C ARG A 52 -10.83 14.57 16.29
N ASP A 53 -11.21 13.29 16.28
CA ASP A 53 -12.38 12.78 17.02
C ASP A 53 -12.29 13.07 18.53
N GLN A 54 -11.07 13.09 19.08
CA GLN A 54 -10.83 13.47 20.46
C GLN A 54 -10.89 14.98 20.66
N ALA A 55 -10.36 15.78 19.73
CA ALA A 55 -10.43 17.24 19.73
C ALA A 55 -11.87 17.75 19.66
N ASP A 56 -12.74 17.07 18.90
CA ASP A 56 -14.18 17.37 18.78
C ASP A 56 -14.94 17.24 20.10
N GLN A 57 -14.43 16.42 21.02
CA GLN A 57 -14.99 16.27 22.38
C GLN A 57 -14.44 17.30 23.37
N MET A 58 -13.50 18.14 22.93
CA MET A 58 -12.81 19.16 23.73
C MET A 58 -13.26 20.56 23.30
N THR A 59 -12.89 21.58 24.08
CA THR A 59 -13.21 22.98 23.75
C THR A 59 -12.04 23.90 24.03
N GLY A 60 -11.97 25.01 23.30
CA GLY A 60 -10.93 26.03 23.44
C GLY A 60 -9.53 25.53 23.07
N ALA A 61 -8.50 26.15 23.65
CA ALA A 61 -7.10 25.91 23.31
C ALA A 61 -6.64 24.44 23.41
N ALA A 62 -7.35 23.62 24.19
CA ALA A 62 -7.02 22.20 24.31
C ALA A 62 -7.46 21.39 23.07
N SER A 63 -8.56 21.77 22.41
CA SER A 63 -9.02 21.19 21.14
C SER A 63 -8.04 21.57 20.02
N GLU A 64 -7.71 22.85 19.90
CA GLU A 64 -6.73 23.36 18.93
C GLU A 64 -5.35 22.68 19.06
N ALA A 65 -4.86 22.47 20.29
CA ALA A 65 -3.58 21.79 20.51
C ALA A 65 -3.61 20.29 20.19
N VAL A 66 -4.78 19.66 20.10
CA VAL A 66 -4.93 18.27 19.64
C VAL A 66 -5.04 18.23 18.13
N ASP A 67 -5.77 19.15 17.51
CA ASP A 67 -5.81 19.28 16.04
C ASP A 67 -4.42 19.54 15.45
N GLU A 68 -3.64 20.46 16.05
CA GLU A 68 -2.29 20.76 15.58
C GLU A 68 -1.35 19.54 15.71
N LYS A 69 -1.60 18.65 16.68
CA LYS A 69 -0.88 17.37 16.79
C LYS A 69 -1.34 16.37 15.74
N ALA A 70 -2.63 16.31 15.44
CA ALA A 70 -3.17 15.47 14.38
C ALA A 70 -2.53 15.84 13.03
N ASP A 71 -2.47 17.13 12.73
CA ASP A 71 -1.82 17.65 11.52
C ASP A 71 -0.33 17.32 11.48
N ALA A 72 0.38 17.43 12.61
CA ALA A 72 1.78 17.04 12.68
C ALA A 72 2.00 15.53 12.46
N VAL A 73 1.09 14.68 12.95
CA VAL A 73 1.14 13.22 12.73
C VAL A 73 0.88 12.89 11.26
N GLN A 74 -0.14 13.50 10.65
CA GLN A 74 -0.46 13.34 9.24
C GLN A 74 0.74 13.77 8.37
N ALA A 75 1.26 14.99 8.58
CA ALA A 75 2.39 15.51 7.80
C ALA A 75 3.66 14.66 7.94
N ALA A 76 3.92 14.10 9.13
CA ALA A 76 5.05 13.20 9.33
C ALA A 76 4.86 11.84 8.62
N GLY A 77 3.61 11.38 8.53
CA GLY A 77 3.23 10.18 7.79
C GLY A 77 3.36 10.37 6.29
N GLU A 78 2.78 11.44 5.74
CA GLU A 78 2.89 11.84 4.34
C GLU A 78 4.37 11.95 3.92
N ALA A 79 5.17 12.71 4.65
CA ALA A 79 6.60 12.86 4.33
C ALA A 79 7.37 11.53 4.34
N LYS A 80 6.94 10.57 5.16
CA LYS A 80 7.54 9.22 5.19
C LYS A 80 7.01 8.35 4.05
N SER A 81 5.73 8.47 3.70
CA SER A 81 5.12 7.82 2.53
C SER A 81 5.84 8.27 1.26
N ASP A 82 5.96 9.59 1.04
CA ASP A 82 6.66 10.19 -0.08
C ASP A 82 8.09 9.67 -0.22
N ALA A 83 8.83 9.59 0.89
CA ALA A 83 10.21 9.08 0.88
C ALA A 83 10.29 7.58 0.50
N LEU A 84 9.25 6.80 0.79
CA LEU A 84 9.12 5.40 0.40
C LEU A 84 8.71 5.29 -1.07
N GLU A 85 7.76 6.09 -1.54
CA GLU A 85 7.36 6.15 -2.95
C GLU A 85 8.55 6.53 -3.84
N GLU A 86 9.27 7.61 -3.51
CA GLU A 86 10.48 7.99 -4.25
C GLU A 86 11.52 6.87 -4.27
N LYS A 87 11.60 6.08 -3.18
CA LYS A 87 12.49 4.93 -3.13
C LYS A 87 11.99 3.81 -4.04
N ALA A 88 10.68 3.53 -4.07
CA ALA A 88 10.09 2.56 -4.98
C ALA A 88 10.33 2.95 -6.44
N ASP A 89 10.12 4.22 -6.79
CA ASP A 89 10.38 4.77 -8.11
C ASP A 89 11.84 4.60 -8.53
N ARG A 90 12.80 4.94 -7.64
CA ARG A 90 14.22 4.71 -7.92
C ARG A 90 14.57 3.25 -8.13
N ILE A 91 13.87 2.31 -7.48
CA ILE A 91 14.08 0.87 -7.72
C ILE A 91 13.48 0.49 -9.08
N LYS A 92 12.29 1.00 -9.43
CA LYS A 92 11.66 0.78 -10.75
C LYS A 92 12.54 1.30 -11.89
N GLU A 93 13.14 2.47 -11.76
CA GLU A 93 14.01 3.06 -12.78
C GLU A 93 15.36 2.33 -12.96
N GLN A 94 15.78 1.53 -11.97
CA GLN A 94 17.03 0.76 -12.02
C GLN A 94 16.89 -0.63 -12.68
N HIS A 95 15.67 -1.01 -13.09
CA HIS A 95 15.35 -2.31 -13.68
C HIS A 95 14.79 -2.19 -15.11
#